data_AF-A0AAX3M818-F1
#
_entry.id   AF-A0AAX3M818-F1
#
_cell.length_a   1.000
_cell.length_b   1.000
_cell.length_c   1.000
_cell.angle_alpha   90.00
_cell.angle_beta   90.00
_cell.angle_gamma   90.00
#
_symmetry.space_group_name_H-M   'P 1'
#
loop_
_entity.id
_entity.type
_entity.pdbx_description
1 polymer ?
#
loop_
_entity_poly.entity_id
_entity_poly.type
_entity_poly.pdbx_seq_one_letter_code
_entity_poly.pdbx_strand_id
1 'polypeptide(L)' 'MRTENQIKSKLNELTLQKRNIQTRLADLTPETASYTSLNEQLVRIEDMSNMLEWVLNEPLGKYHA' A
#
# COMPACT_ATOMS: atom_id res chain seq x y z
N MET A 1 -6.24 15.10 12.94
CA MET A 1 -7.28 14.22 13.57
C MET A 1 -6.66 12.86 13.88
N ARG A 2 -7.16 12.08 14.86
CA ARG A 2 -6.58 10.76 15.22
C ARG A 2 -6.53 9.81 14.00
N THR A 3 -7.56 9.85 13.15
CA THR A 3 -7.71 9.04 11.94
C THR A 3 -6.66 9.36 10.87
N GLU A 4 -6.34 10.63 10.66
CA GLU A 4 -5.35 11.07 9.66
C GLU A 4 -3.94 10.56 10.00
N ASN A 5 -3.55 10.67 11.27
CA ASN A 5 -2.27 10.14 11.75
C ASN A 5 -2.21 8.61 11.63
N GLN A 6 -3.33 7.92 11.84
CA GLN A 6 -3.43 6.46 11.65
C GLN A 6 -3.26 6.06 10.18
N ILE A 7 -3.88 6.79 9.26
CA ILE A 7 -3.74 6.57 7.80
C ILE A 7 -2.28 6.80 7.37
N LYS A 8 -1.65 7.90 7.82
CA LYS A 8 -0.24 8.20 7.53
C LYS A 8 0.71 7.12 8.06
N SER A 9 0.52 6.66 9.30
CA SER A 9 1.30 5.55 9.85
C SER A 9 1.12 4.27 9.03
N LYS A 10 -0.12 3.99 8.60
CA LYS A 10 -0.39 2.80 7.78
C LYS A 10 0.26 2.88 6.41
N LEU A 11 0.24 4.04 5.76
CA LEU A 11 0.93 4.28 4.49
C LEU A 11 2.44 4.08 4.62
N ASN A 12 3.06 4.51 5.73
CA ASN A 12 4.48 4.27 5.98
C ASN A 12 4.80 2.77 6.13
N GLU A 13 3.96 2.01 6.84
CA GLU A 13 4.10 0.55 6.95
C GLU A 13 4.00 -0.12 5.58
N LEU A 14 2.97 0.23 4.80
CA LEU A 14 2.75 -0.33 3.45
C LEU A 14 3.92 0.02 2.51
N THR A 15 4.48 1.23 2.63
CA THR A 15 5.68 1.65 1.88
C THR A 15 6.89 0.78 2.21
N LEU A 16 7.12 0.48 3.49
CA LEU A 16 8.21 -0.39 3.90
C LEU A 16 8.01 -1.83 3.38
N GLN A 17 6.80 -2.36 3.50
CA GLN A 17 6.47 -3.70 2.99
C GLN A 17 6.65 -3.78 1.47
N LYS A 18 6.18 -2.76 0.74
CA LYS A 18 6.37 -2.62 -0.71
C LYS A 18 7.84 -2.72 -1.09
N ARG A 19 8.71 -1.91 -0.46
CA ARG A 19 10.16 -1.94 -0.72
C ARG A 19 10.77 -3.32 -0.46
N ASN A 20 10.39 -3.97 0.64
CA ASN A 20 10.89 -5.32 0.96
C ASN A 20 10.47 -6.36 -0.10
N ILE A 21 9.23 -6.30 -0.58
CA ILE A 21 8.75 -7.20 -1.64
C ILE A 21 9.47 -6.90 -2.96
N GLN A 22 9.65 -5.63 -3.32
CA GLN A 22 10.38 -5.23 -4.53
C GLN A 22 11.83 -5.71 -4.52
N THR A 23 12.53 -5.58 -3.39
CA THR A 23 13.89 -6.13 -3.24
C THR A 23 13.89 -7.65 -3.46
N ARG A 24 12.94 -8.38 -2.85
CA ARG A 24 12.84 -9.84 -3.02
C ARG A 24 12.48 -10.24 -4.45
N LEU A 25 11.67 -9.45 -5.15
CA LEU A 25 11.31 -9.69 -6.55
C LEU A 25 12.50 -9.46 -7.48
N ALA A 26 13.39 -8.52 -7.18
CA ALA A 26 14.58 -8.24 -7.98
C ALA A 26 15.53 -9.45 -8.07
N ASP A 27 15.54 -10.29 -7.04
CA ASP A 27 16.38 -11.51 -6.97
C ASP A 27 15.69 -12.75 -7.55
N LEU A 28 14.43 -12.64 -8.00
CA LEU A 28 13.62 -13.76 -8.47
C LEU A 28 13.39 -13.72 -9.99
N THR A 29 13.40 -14.90 -10.61
CA THR A 29 13.01 -15.04 -12.02
C THR A 29 11.48 -14.94 -12.15
N PRO A 30 10.95 -14.14 -13.11
CA PRO A 30 9.52 -13.90 -13.30
C PRO A 30 8.65 -15.15 -13.48
N GLU A 31 9.23 -16.26 -13.94
CA GLU A 31 8.51 -17.50 -14.25
C GLU A 31 8.35 -18.43 -13.03
N THR A 32 8.93 -18.06 -11.88
CA THR A 32 8.82 -18.85 -10.65
C THR A 32 7.51 -18.59 -9.94
N ALA A 33 6.92 -19.63 -9.35
CA ALA A 33 5.72 -19.49 -8.51
C ALA A 33 5.93 -18.48 -7.35
N SER A 34 7.16 -18.41 -6.81
CA SER A 34 7.55 -17.43 -5.80
C SER A 34 7.45 -15.99 -6.29
N TYR A 35 7.88 -15.72 -7.53
CA TYR A 35 7.73 -14.40 -8.14
C TYR A 35 6.26 -14.03 -8.30
N THR A 36 5.45 -14.92 -8.89
CA THR A 36 4.01 -14.69 -9.08
C THR A 36 3.32 -14.36 -7.75
N SER A 37 3.57 -15.16 -6.71
CA SER A 37 2.96 -14.94 -5.39
C SER A 37 3.39 -13.62 -4.73
N LEU A 38 4.67 -13.23 -4.87
CA LEU A 38 5.15 -11.95 -4.34
C LEU A 38 4.65 -10.76 -5.15
N ASN A 39 4.51 -10.92 -6.47
CA ASN A 39 3.97 -9.90 -7.34
C ASN A 39 2.48 -9.66 -7.06
N GLU A 40 1.69 -10.71 -6.81
CA GLU A 40 0.29 -10.57 -6.35
C GLU A 40 0.19 -9.84 -5.00
N GLN A 41 1.12 -10.11 -4.08
CA GLN A 41 1.18 -9.40 -2.80
C GLN A 41 1.54 -7.92 -3.01
N LEU A 42 2.45 -7.61 -3.93
CA LEU A 42 2.81 -6.25 -4.29
C LEU A 42 1.59 -5.47 -4.80
N VAL A 43 0.83 -6.06 -5.74
CA VAL A 43 -0.40 -5.45 -6.29
C VAL A 43 -1.40 -5.12 -5.17
N ARG A 44 -1.64 -6.06 -4.25
CA ARG A 44 -2.56 -5.80 -3.11
C ARG A 44 -2.11 -4.65 -2.22
N ILE A 45 -0.80 -4.52 -1.97
CA ILE A 45 -0.26 -3.41 -1.17
C ILE A 45 -0.41 -2.08 -1.90
N GLU A 46 -0.22 -2.06 -3.22
CA GLU A 46 -0.41 -0.87 -4.04
C GLU A 46 -1.87 -0.42 -4.03
N ASP A 47 -2.82 -1.35 -4.19
CA ASP A 47 -4.25 -1.05 -4.11
C ASP A 47 -4.65 -0.47 -2.75
N MET A 48 -4.17 -1.08 -1.65
CA MET A 48 -4.41 -0.58 -0.30
C MET A 48 -3.80 0.81 -0.07
N SER A 49 -2.61 1.05 -0.61
CA SER A 49 -1.94 2.36 -0.49
C SER A 49 -2.72 3.42 -1.24
N ASN A 50 -3.14 3.15 -2.48
CA ASN A 50 -3.94 4.05 -3.30
C ASN A 50 -5.27 4.41 -2.60
N MET A 51 -5.94 3.44 -1.99
CA MET A 51 -7.18 3.68 -1.25
C MET A 51 -6.95 4.61 -0.04
N LEU A 52 -5.89 4.37 0.73
CA LEU A 52 -5.57 5.19 1.89
C LEU A 52 -5.11 6.60 1.51
N GLU A 53 -4.39 6.75 0.40
CA GLU A 53 -4.05 8.04 -0.18
C GLU A 53 -5.30 8.79 -0.64
N TRP A 54 -6.28 8.10 -1.23
CA TRP A 54 -7.55 8.70 -1.60
C TRP A 54 -8.30 9.23 -0.36
N VAL A 55 -8.43 8.42 0.68
CA VAL A 55 -9.10 8.83 1.94
C VAL A 55 -8.38 10.00 2.61
N LEU A 56 -7.04 10.04 2.54
CA LEU A 56 -6.26 11.13 3.11
C LEU A 56 -6.46 12.46 2.37
N ASN A 57 -6.70 12.40 1.07
CA ASN A 57 -6.85 13.55 0.19
C ASN A 57 -8.32 13.87 -0.16
N GLU A 58 -9.28 13.10 0.35
CA GLU A 58 -10.71 13.34 0.12
C GLU A 58 -11.08 14.74 0.64
N PRO A 59 -11.77 15.58 -0.14
CA PRO A 59 -12.22 16.88 0.33
C PRO A 59 -13.13 16.67 1.55
N LEU A 60 -12.84 17.36 2.65
CA LEU A 60 -13.64 17.35 3.88
C LEU A 60 -15.01 18.02 3.62
N GLY A 61 -15.88 17.33 2.89
CA GLY A 61 -17.28 17.70 2.73
C GLY A 61 -18.01 17.46 4.04
N LYS A 62 -18.36 18.54 4.75
CA LYS A 62 -19.24 18.49 5.92
C LYS A 62 -20.63 17.98 5.51
N TYR A 63 -20.86 16.67 5.58
CA TYR A 63 -22.20 16.06 5.61
C TYR A 63 -22.62 15.69 7.03
N HIS A 64 -22.19 16.49 7.99
CA HIS A 64 -22.78 16.56 9.33
C HIS A 64 -22.96 18.04 9.66
N ALA A 65 -23.98 18.65 9.07
CA ALA A 65 -24.58 19.89 9.54
C ALA A 65 -25.91 19.54 10.20
#